data_AF-A0A286FEP1-F1
#
_entry.id   AF-A0A286FEP1-F1
#
_cell.length_a   1.000
_cell.length_b   1.000
_cell.length_c   1.000
_cell.angle_alpha   90.00
_cell.angle_beta   90.00
_cell.angle_gamma   90.00
#
_symmetry.space_group_name_H-M   'P 1'
#
loop_
_entity.id
_entity.type
_entity.pdbx_description
1 polymer ?
#
loop_
_entity_poly.entity_id
_entity_poly.type
_entity_poly.pdbx_seq_one_letter_code
_entity_poly.pdbx_strand_id
1 'polypeptide(L)'
;MKTYSATNIEEAVELAYKLREEGKYNWFRGQTKQWPIYSSLGRVQLNGNQEEIAKVLHRVELFQNWLNKIPELIYLNEPEYVNDFCAIIQHYGISTHYIDFTTDPGVAGFFAADSKSLTVGEQSSIYCLNTDDLVSHWDIVKTIRNTHGIDLELINIDVKNLWRLQAQRGVFIYCNSILENIYPLDRIIFPASKYPSFPTSEQIYPINKSPLEQLLDQYFALENYSYTNDLLEKWIKDSNSKGINAVSVHLDSFPEGYSKEAFINSVTLTLDSWNSTNLKAWIGYSEENFHQVSGPVFQINLKINASPEEIQSSFSYAMKQILRRDSTIRQKVVDWDFIEFPTSFSQEILKSKLRLIWNGMRRLPYDDSELANSLGALTALFISGFKSELSYDMQMKLFADHFGECMRVEFGHQDGSSARGLASFESLRKALRKDMTDLLLPEYKEITNEFSELFGIIYNPKFMFDFSEFTKLFAREIIPVQALLWDKLILYNPAQLATFGKP
;
A
#
# COMPACT_ATOMS: atom_id res chain seq x y z
N MET A 1 -23.12 32.94 -10.84
CA MET A 1 -23.02 31.68 -11.58
C MET A 1 -23.10 31.95 -13.08
N LYS A 2 -21.99 31.71 -13.76
CA LYS A 2 -21.85 31.69 -15.21
C LYS A 2 -21.69 30.25 -15.68
N THR A 3 -22.43 29.91 -16.72
CA THR A 3 -22.37 28.60 -17.38
C THR A 3 -21.75 28.75 -18.75
N TYR A 4 -20.72 27.96 -19.02
CA TYR A 4 -20.12 27.80 -20.34
C TYR A 4 -20.54 26.46 -20.94
N SER A 5 -20.49 26.35 -22.26
CA SER A 5 -20.78 25.11 -22.98
C SER A 5 -19.61 24.74 -23.88
N ALA A 6 -19.32 23.45 -23.98
CA ALA A 6 -18.37 22.89 -24.93
C ALA A 6 -19.00 21.68 -25.65
N THR A 7 -18.53 21.37 -26.85
CA THR A 7 -19.12 20.28 -27.66
C THR A 7 -18.69 18.89 -27.20
N ASN A 8 -17.55 18.79 -26.51
CA ASN A 8 -16.99 17.54 -25.99
C ASN A 8 -16.01 17.83 -24.84
N ILE A 9 -15.46 16.76 -24.25
CA ILE A 9 -14.53 16.84 -23.12
C ILE A 9 -13.23 17.60 -23.44
N GLU A 10 -12.70 17.47 -24.65
CA GLU A 10 -11.42 18.10 -25.03
C GLU A 10 -11.57 19.61 -25.14
N GLU A 11 -12.64 20.06 -25.81
CA GLU A 11 -12.96 21.47 -25.87
C GLU A 11 -13.28 22.06 -24.48
N ALA A 12 -13.90 21.26 -23.60
CA ALA A 12 -14.14 21.69 -22.21
C ALA A 12 -12.83 21.87 -21.43
N VAL A 13 -11.87 20.94 -21.60
CA VAL A 13 -10.54 21.02 -20.98
C VAL A 13 -9.74 22.19 -21.54
N GLU A 14 -9.71 22.38 -22.85
CA GLU A 14 -9.06 23.53 -23.51
C GLU A 14 -9.64 24.86 -23.02
N LEU A 15 -10.97 24.96 -22.92
CA LEU A 15 -11.63 26.15 -22.39
C LEU A 15 -11.25 26.40 -20.93
N ALA A 16 -11.19 25.36 -20.09
CA ALA A 16 -10.77 25.48 -18.70
C ALA A 16 -9.31 25.95 -18.58
N TYR A 17 -8.40 25.43 -19.43
CA TYR A 17 -7.03 25.92 -19.53
C TYR A 17 -6.96 27.40 -19.88
N LYS A 18 -7.68 27.82 -20.92
CA LYS A 18 -7.75 29.22 -21.33
C LYS A 18 -8.24 30.13 -20.20
N LEU A 19 -9.32 29.75 -19.51
CA LEU A 19 -9.87 30.54 -18.41
C LEU A 19 -8.91 30.60 -17.21
N ARG A 20 -8.08 29.57 -17.00
CA ARG A 20 -7.00 29.58 -16.02
C ARG A 20 -5.89 30.55 -16.40
N GLU A 21 -5.45 30.52 -17.65
CA GLU A 21 -4.41 31.41 -18.18
C GLU A 21 -4.83 32.88 -18.19
N GLU A 22 -6.12 33.15 -18.40
CA GLU A 22 -6.73 34.48 -18.23
C GLU A 22 -6.82 34.93 -16.76
N GLY A 23 -6.41 34.08 -15.81
CA GLY A 23 -6.45 34.36 -14.36
C GLY A 23 -7.86 34.35 -13.78
N LYS A 24 -8.85 33.79 -14.50
CA LYS A 24 -10.24 33.85 -14.09
C LYS A 24 -10.59 32.83 -13.02
N TYR A 25 -10.05 31.62 -13.14
CA TYR A 25 -10.24 30.52 -12.20
C TYR A 25 -8.90 29.83 -11.97
N ASN A 26 -8.70 29.27 -10.79
CA ASN A 26 -7.46 28.58 -10.43
C ASN A 26 -7.67 27.16 -9.92
N TRP A 27 -8.87 26.82 -9.45
CA TRP A 27 -9.23 25.48 -8.99
C TRP A 27 -10.38 24.90 -9.83
N PHE A 28 -10.32 23.60 -10.09
CA PHE A 28 -11.25 22.89 -10.98
C PHE A 28 -11.74 21.59 -10.36
N ARG A 29 -12.97 21.16 -10.68
CA ARG A 29 -13.50 19.85 -10.27
C ARG A 29 -14.34 19.24 -11.37
N GLY A 30 -13.98 18.02 -11.77
CA GLY A 30 -14.79 17.20 -12.68
C GLY A 30 -15.98 16.57 -11.98
N GLN A 31 -17.13 16.55 -12.65
CA GLN A 31 -18.26 15.71 -12.27
C GLN A 31 -18.95 15.13 -13.50
N THR A 32 -19.28 13.85 -13.40
CA THR A 32 -19.98 13.10 -14.44
C THR A 32 -21.44 13.55 -14.62
N LYS A 33 -22.03 14.15 -13.58
CA LYS A 33 -23.36 14.79 -13.61
C LYS A 33 -23.33 16.14 -12.88
N GLN A 34 -24.34 16.96 -13.10
CA GLN A 34 -24.49 18.27 -12.45
C GLN A 34 -25.07 18.18 -11.03
N TRP A 35 -24.55 17.27 -10.20
CA TRP A 35 -25.01 17.15 -8.82
C TRP A 35 -24.49 18.29 -7.96
N PRO A 36 -25.24 18.68 -6.91
CA PRO A 36 -24.75 19.66 -5.96
C PRO A 36 -23.48 19.16 -5.25
N ILE A 37 -22.62 20.10 -4.88
CA ILE A 37 -21.31 19.79 -4.31
C ILE A 37 -21.42 19.62 -2.80
N TYR A 38 -21.24 18.36 -2.38
CA TYR A 38 -21.18 17.94 -0.98
C TYR A 38 -19.84 17.27 -0.69
N SER A 39 -19.36 17.43 0.54
CA SER A 39 -18.34 16.54 1.08
C SER A 39 -18.90 15.13 1.28
N SER A 40 -18.01 14.13 1.28
CA SER A 40 -18.42 12.73 1.40
C SER A 40 -19.15 12.47 2.73
N LEU A 41 -18.68 13.05 3.84
CA LEU A 41 -19.34 12.97 5.14
C LEU A 41 -20.64 13.78 5.18
N GLY A 42 -20.69 14.94 4.53
CA GLY A 42 -21.94 15.70 4.39
C GLY A 42 -23.05 14.89 3.72
N ARG A 43 -22.72 14.06 2.70
CA ARG A 43 -23.69 13.15 2.09
C ARG A 43 -24.16 12.05 3.03
N VAL A 44 -23.26 11.48 3.83
CA VAL A 44 -23.61 10.47 4.85
C VAL A 44 -24.53 11.08 5.90
N GLN A 45 -24.28 12.32 6.35
CA GLN A 45 -25.13 12.98 7.33
C GLN A 45 -26.54 13.31 6.79
N LEU A 46 -26.66 13.60 5.49
CA LEU A 46 -27.95 13.94 4.87
C LEU A 46 -28.80 12.72 4.53
N ASN A 47 -28.17 11.65 4.03
CA ASN A 47 -28.88 10.48 3.50
C ASN A 47 -28.80 9.26 4.42
N GLY A 48 -27.81 9.25 5.32
CA GLY A 48 -27.50 8.10 6.14
C GLY A 48 -28.20 8.11 7.50
N ASN A 49 -28.13 6.96 8.16
CA ASN A 49 -28.62 6.82 9.53
C ASN A 49 -27.47 7.02 10.54
N GLN A 50 -27.81 7.10 11.83
CA GLN A 50 -26.80 7.25 12.89
C GLN A 50 -25.77 6.11 12.91
N GLU A 51 -26.12 4.92 12.43
CA GLU A 51 -25.22 3.78 12.34
C GLU A 51 -24.13 3.98 11.28
N GLU A 52 -24.45 4.59 10.13
CA GLU A 52 -23.46 4.91 9.10
C GLU A 52 -22.46 5.97 9.56
N ILE A 53 -22.92 6.99 10.30
CA ILE A 53 -22.04 7.98 10.92
C ILE A 53 -21.14 7.30 11.97
N ALA A 54 -21.69 6.44 12.82
CA ALA A 54 -20.91 5.69 13.81
C ALA A 54 -19.85 4.79 13.15
N LYS A 55 -20.16 4.16 12.00
CA LYS A 55 -19.18 3.39 11.22
C LYS A 55 -18.03 4.26 10.72
N VAL A 56 -18.30 5.47 10.22
CA VAL A 56 -17.24 6.40 9.81
C VAL A 56 -16.34 6.75 10.99
N LEU A 57 -16.92 7.14 12.13
CA LEU A 57 -16.15 7.49 13.34
C LEU A 57 -15.31 6.32 13.86
N HIS A 58 -15.87 5.11 13.86
CA HIS A 58 -15.14 3.92 14.28
C HIS A 58 -13.94 3.62 13.37
N ARG A 59 -14.10 3.75 12.04
CA ARG A 59 -12.99 3.58 11.09
C ARG A 59 -11.88 4.62 11.29
N VAL A 60 -12.26 5.87 11.60
CA VAL A 60 -11.30 6.93 11.96
C VAL A 60 -10.52 6.56 13.22
N GLU A 61 -11.20 6.10 14.27
CA GLU A 61 -10.56 5.67 15.53
C GLU A 61 -9.61 4.48 15.31
N LEU A 62 -10.01 3.47 14.54
CA LEU A 62 -9.16 2.34 14.19
C LEU A 62 -7.89 2.79 13.46
N PHE A 63 -8.02 3.74 12.53
CA PHE A 63 -6.87 4.26 11.79
C PHE A 63 -5.92 5.05 12.69
N GLN A 64 -6.45 5.92 13.57
CA GLN A 64 -5.63 6.64 14.56
C GLN A 64 -4.89 5.69 15.51
N ASN A 65 -5.56 4.64 15.98
CA ASN A 65 -4.96 3.61 16.82
C ASN A 65 -3.86 2.83 16.10
N TRP A 66 -4.01 2.60 14.79
CA TRP A 66 -2.96 2.01 13.96
C TRP A 66 -1.78 2.96 13.77
N LEU A 67 -2.01 4.25 13.49
CA LEU A 67 -0.94 5.26 13.38
C LEU A 67 -0.05 5.33 14.62
N ASN A 68 -0.63 5.18 15.81
CA ASN A 68 0.12 5.14 17.08
C ASN A 68 1.11 3.96 17.19
N LYS A 69 0.96 2.93 16.36
CA LYS A 69 1.85 1.76 16.29
C LYS A 69 2.90 1.88 15.19
N ILE A 70 2.83 2.90 14.34
CA ILE A 70 3.72 3.13 13.20
C ILE A 70 4.56 4.38 13.47
N PRO A 71 5.82 4.23 13.92
CA PRO A 71 6.68 5.36 14.28
C PRO A 71 6.81 6.42 13.19
N GLU A 72 6.81 6.00 11.92
CA GLU A 72 6.99 6.86 10.76
C GLU A 72 5.75 7.72 10.46
N LEU A 73 4.57 7.35 10.97
CA LEU A 73 3.30 8.01 10.67
C LEU A 73 2.59 8.62 11.89
N ILE A 74 3.14 8.44 13.10
CA ILE A 74 2.51 8.92 14.33
C ILE A 74 2.26 10.44 14.33
N TYR A 75 3.08 11.21 13.61
CA TYR A 75 2.93 12.66 13.46
C TYR A 75 1.57 13.05 12.85
N LEU A 76 0.94 12.18 12.06
CA LEU A 76 -0.39 12.45 11.48
C LEU A 76 -1.51 12.57 12.53
N ASN A 77 -1.27 12.17 13.78
CA ASN A 77 -2.19 12.37 14.88
C ASN A 77 -2.06 13.76 15.54
N GLU A 78 -1.05 14.55 15.18
CA GLU A 78 -0.87 15.90 15.72
C GLU A 78 -1.84 16.90 15.02
N PRO A 79 -2.42 17.86 15.76
CA PRO A 79 -3.45 18.77 15.21
C PRO A 79 -3.03 19.55 13.97
N GLU A 80 -1.76 19.93 13.84
CA GLU A 80 -1.20 20.63 12.68
C GLU A 80 -1.26 19.81 11.38
N TYR A 81 -1.35 18.48 11.45
CA TYR A 81 -1.41 17.57 10.30
C TYR A 81 -2.84 17.05 10.04
N VAL A 82 -3.88 17.66 10.64
CA VAL A 82 -5.27 17.22 10.46
C VAL A 82 -5.71 17.19 9.00
N ASN A 83 -5.22 18.14 8.18
CA ASN A 83 -5.51 18.20 6.76
C ASN A 83 -4.92 16.99 6.02
N ASP A 84 -3.66 16.66 6.30
CA ASP A 84 -2.97 15.51 5.71
C ASP A 84 -3.64 14.19 6.11
N PHE A 85 -3.98 14.06 7.40
CA PHE A 85 -4.75 12.93 7.93
C PHE A 85 -6.08 12.77 7.17
N CYS A 86 -6.85 13.85 7.04
CA CYS A 86 -8.13 13.82 6.34
C CYS A 86 -7.99 13.50 4.84
N ALA A 87 -6.94 14.02 4.19
CA ALA A 87 -6.64 13.69 2.79
C ALA A 87 -6.39 12.20 2.61
N ILE A 88 -5.57 11.61 3.48
CA ILE A 88 -5.24 10.18 3.44
C ILE A 88 -6.51 9.34 3.62
N ILE A 89 -7.28 9.56 4.69
CA ILE A 89 -8.46 8.71 4.96
C ILE A 89 -9.53 8.88 3.88
N GLN A 90 -9.71 10.09 3.32
CA GLN A 90 -10.60 10.34 2.19
C GLN A 90 -10.15 9.57 0.95
N HIS A 91 -8.84 9.59 0.67
CA HIS A 91 -8.24 8.90 -0.46
C HIS A 91 -8.50 7.38 -0.45
N TYR A 92 -8.59 6.81 0.76
CA TYR A 92 -8.88 5.39 0.99
C TYR A 92 -10.34 5.10 1.38
N GLY A 93 -11.25 6.05 1.15
CA GLY A 93 -12.68 5.82 1.19
C GLY A 93 -13.34 5.95 2.57
N ILE A 94 -12.69 6.57 3.54
CA ILE A 94 -13.34 7.04 4.76
C ILE A 94 -13.94 8.43 4.47
N SER A 95 -15.21 8.63 4.79
CA SER A 95 -15.89 9.88 4.48
C SER A 95 -15.40 11.02 5.37
N THR A 96 -15.15 12.20 4.77
CA THR A 96 -14.70 13.42 5.46
C THR A 96 -15.46 14.66 5.00
N HIS A 97 -15.23 15.80 5.65
CA HIS A 97 -15.79 17.10 5.26
C HIS A 97 -15.01 17.79 4.12
N TYR A 98 -14.04 17.13 3.51
CA TYR A 98 -13.21 17.70 2.45
C TYR A 98 -13.80 17.41 1.07
N ILE A 99 -13.72 18.41 0.19
CA ILE A 99 -14.23 18.36 -1.18
C ILE A 99 -13.04 18.48 -2.12
N ASP A 100 -12.83 17.47 -2.96
CA ASP A 100 -11.67 17.42 -3.85
C ASP A 100 -11.79 18.41 -5.02
N PHE A 101 -10.73 19.15 -5.25
CA PHE A 101 -10.50 19.98 -6.42
C PHE A 101 -9.09 19.66 -6.95
N THR A 102 -8.76 20.23 -8.09
CA THR A 102 -7.43 20.15 -8.69
C THR A 102 -7.06 21.49 -9.28
N THR A 103 -5.76 21.79 -9.31
CA THR A 103 -5.23 22.97 -10.01
C THR A 103 -5.02 22.71 -11.52
N ASP A 104 -5.28 21.49 -11.98
CA ASP A 104 -5.08 21.04 -13.35
C ASP A 104 -6.41 20.76 -14.07
N PRO A 105 -6.78 21.57 -15.07
CA PRO A 105 -7.98 21.35 -15.88
C PRO A 105 -8.08 19.97 -16.54
N GLY A 106 -6.96 19.37 -16.94
CA GLY A 106 -6.94 18.03 -17.53
C GLY A 106 -7.35 16.97 -16.52
N VAL A 107 -6.85 17.07 -15.28
CA VAL A 107 -7.27 16.18 -14.18
C VAL A 107 -8.77 16.35 -13.89
N ALA A 108 -9.29 17.58 -13.90
CA ALA A 108 -10.73 17.81 -13.75
C ALA A 108 -11.54 17.20 -14.91
N GLY A 109 -11.05 17.32 -16.15
CA GLY A 109 -11.62 16.63 -17.31
C GLY A 109 -11.68 15.12 -17.10
N PHE A 110 -10.56 14.51 -16.70
CA PHE A 110 -10.48 13.08 -16.41
C PHE A 110 -11.58 12.63 -15.42
N PHE A 111 -11.73 13.31 -14.28
CA PHE A 111 -12.76 12.98 -13.28
C PHE A 111 -14.19 13.30 -13.72
N ALA A 112 -14.38 14.16 -14.72
CA ALA A 112 -15.69 14.37 -15.33
C ALA A 112 -16.12 13.20 -16.24
N ALA A 113 -15.21 12.29 -16.58
CA ALA A 113 -15.49 11.04 -17.31
C ALA A 113 -15.29 9.77 -16.46
N ASP A 114 -14.65 9.86 -15.29
CA ASP A 114 -14.35 8.70 -14.42
C ASP A 114 -15.59 8.21 -13.65
N SER A 115 -16.36 7.32 -14.26
CA SER A 115 -17.45 6.60 -13.59
C SER A 115 -17.72 5.23 -14.20
N LYS A 116 -18.00 4.26 -13.33
CA LYS A 116 -18.44 2.91 -13.72
C LYS A 116 -19.81 2.90 -14.44
N SER A 117 -20.61 3.95 -14.26
CA SER A 117 -21.97 4.07 -14.81
C SER A 117 -22.13 5.30 -15.71
N LEU A 118 -21.06 5.70 -16.39
CA LEU A 118 -21.10 6.83 -17.31
C LEU A 118 -22.05 6.54 -18.48
N THR A 119 -23.05 7.41 -18.65
CA THR A 119 -23.98 7.32 -19.78
C THR A 119 -23.56 8.32 -20.83
N VAL A 120 -23.06 7.83 -21.96
CA VAL A 120 -22.59 8.67 -23.08
C VAL A 120 -23.71 9.61 -23.52
N GLY A 121 -23.40 10.89 -23.67
CA GLY A 121 -24.35 11.94 -24.05
C GLY A 121 -25.12 12.59 -22.89
N GLU A 122 -25.08 12.06 -21.66
CA GLU A 122 -25.54 12.81 -20.49
C GLU A 122 -24.67 14.05 -20.24
N GLN A 123 -25.19 15.06 -19.55
CA GLN A 123 -24.43 16.29 -19.30
C GLN A 123 -23.46 16.12 -18.13
N SER A 124 -22.16 16.14 -18.45
CA SER A 124 -21.06 16.25 -17.49
C SER A 124 -20.62 17.70 -17.33
N SER A 125 -19.80 17.96 -16.31
CA SER A 125 -19.35 19.32 -16.02
C SER A 125 -17.95 19.39 -15.41
N ILE A 126 -17.25 20.49 -15.73
CA ILE A 126 -16.08 20.95 -14.97
C ILE A 126 -16.51 22.20 -14.21
N TYR A 127 -16.51 22.12 -12.88
CA TYR A 127 -16.69 23.27 -12.01
C TYR A 127 -15.41 24.10 -11.98
N CYS A 128 -15.56 25.42 -12.03
CA CYS A 128 -14.48 26.39 -12.09
C CYS A 128 -14.59 27.31 -10.87
N LEU A 129 -13.53 27.38 -10.08
CA LEU A 129 -13.47 28.15 -8.86
C LEU A 129 -12.34 29.19 -8.93
N ASN A 130 -12.68 30.40 -8.53
CA ASN A 130 -11.71 31.43 -8.17
C ASN A 130 -11.60 31.47 -6.65
N THR A 131 -10.44 31.09 -6.11
CA THR A 131 -10.25 31.00 -4.65
C THR A 131 -10.36 32.36 -3.97
N ASP A 132 -9.86 33.42 -4.60
CA ASP A 132 -9.82 34.76 -4.00
C ASP A 132 -11.24 35.34 -3.92
N ASP A 133 -12.05 35.09 -4.96
CA ASP A 133 -13.46 35.45 -4.98
C ASP A 133 -14.26 34.67 -3.93
N LEU A 134 -13.99 33.37 -3.76
CA LEU A 134 -14.64 32.56 -2.72
C LEU A 134 -14.30 33.05 -1.31
N VAL A 135 -13.03 33.34 -1.01
CA VAL A 135 -12.63 33.86 0.31
C VAL A 135 -13.30 35.20 0.56
N SER A 136 -13.25 36.11 -0.41
CA SER A 136 -13.89 37.43 -0.32
C SER A 136 -15.41 37.31 -0.10
N HIS A 137 -16.06 36.38 -0.81
CA HIS A 137 -17.48 36.11 -0.65
C HIS A 137 -17.79 35.53 0.74
N TRP A 138 -16.96 34.60 1.21
CA TRP A 138 -17.16 33.91 2.47
C TRP A 138 -17.04 34.86 3.68
N ASP A 139 -16.10 35.80 3.65
CA ASP A 139 -15.94 36.83 4.68
C ASP A 139 -17.19 37.71 4.80
N ILE A 140 -17.81 38.05 3.66
CA ILE A 140 -19.08 38.79 3.62
C ILE A 140 -20.22 37.94 4.22
N VAL A 141 -20.31 36.67 3.81
CA VAL A 141 -21.36 35.75 4.28
C VAL A 141 -21.27 35.52 5.79
N LYS A 142 -20.06 35.29 6.34
CA LYS A 142 -19.83 35.16 7.79
C LYS A 142 -20.36 36.38 8.55
N THR A 143 -20.07 37.57 8.02
CA THR A 143 -20.45 38.84 8.65
C THR A 143 -21.96 39.07 8.63
N ILE A 144 -22.64 38.74 7.52
CA ILE A 144 -24.06 39.07 7.33
C ILE A 144 -25.00 38.00 7.91
N ARG A 145 -24.69 36.71 7.69
CA ARG A 145 -25.66 35.63 7.92
C ARG A 145 -25.57 34.99 9.30
N ASN A 146 -24.67 35.45 10.15
CA ASN A 146 -24.46 34.86 11.47
C ASN A 146 -24.35 33.33 11.39
N THR A 147 -23.49 32.84 10.49
CA THR A 147 -23.35 31.43 10.06
C THR A 147 -22.77 30.53 11.15
N HIS A 148 -23.39 30.52 12.33
CA HIS A 148 -23.00 29.70 13.47
C HIS A 148 -22.90 28.24 13.04
N GLY A 149 -21.70 27.67 13.18
CA GLY A 149 -21.44 26.27 12.89
C GLY A 149 -21.24 25.91 11.41
N ILE A 150 -21.17 26.89 10.49
CA ILE A 150 -20.71 26.64 9.12
C ILE A 150 -19.28 27.11 8.98
N ASP A 151 -18.41 26.19 8.59
CA ASP A 151 -16.99 26.45 8.38
C ASP A 151 -16.61 26.09 6.94
N LEU A 152 -15.79 26.97 6.35
CA LEU A 152 -15.22 26.78 5.02
C LEU A 152 -13.78 27.27 5.05
N GLU A 153 -12.88 26.42 4.52
CA GLU A 153 -11.45 26.68 4.43
C GLU A 153 -10.88 26.12 3.12
N LEU A 154 -9.96 26.86 2.51
CA LEU A 154 -9.18 26.43 1.36
C LEU A 154 -7.92 25.72 1.84
N ILE A 155 -7.73 24.47 1.44
CA ILE A 155 -6.68 23.60 1.93
C ILE A 155 -5.76 23.20 0.76
N ASN A 156 -4.48 23.49 0.91
CA ASN A 156 -3.42 22.93 0.08
C ASN A 156 -2.76 21.79 0.85
N ILE A 157 -2.65 20.62 0.23
CA ILE A 157 -2.15 19.42 0.87
C ILE A 157 -0.90 18.95 0.14
N ASP A 158 0.13 18.61 0.90
CA ASP A 158 1.37 18.01 0.39
C ASP A 158 1.77 16.83 1.27
N VAL A 159 0.96 15.77 1.23
CA VAL A 159 1.29 14.51 1.91
C VAL A 159 2.49 13.88 1.19
N LYS A 160 3.64 13.87 1.87
CA LYS A 160 4.85 13.22 1.37
C LYS A 160 4.57 11.75 1.07
N ASN A 161 5.15 11.25 -0.02
CA ASN A 161 4.92 9.89 -0.50
C ASN A 161 3.46 9.53 -0.87
N LEU A 162 2.46 10.41 -0.85
CA LEU A 162 1.14 10.05 -1.39
C LEU A 162 1.09 10.33 -2.90
N TRP A 163 1.77 9.50 -3.70
CA TRP A 163 1.99 9.76 -5.12
C TRP A 163 0.71 9.91 -5.92
N ARG A 164 -0.32 9.14 -5.62
CA ARG A 164 -1.62 9.28 -6.30
C ARG A 164 -2.25 10.66 -6.06
N LEU A 165 -2.12 11.22 -4.85
CA LEU A 165 -2.61 12.57 -4.56
C LEU A 165 -1.75 13.64 -5.26
N GLN A 166 -0.42 13.47 -5.25
CA GLN A 166 0.52 14.37 -5.93
C GLN A 166 0.25 14.40 -7.44
N ALA A 167 0.02 13.24 -8.06
CA ALA A 167 -0.26 13.10 -9.49
C ALA A 167 -1.56 13.81 -9.91
N GLN A 168 -2.56 13.84 -9.03
CA GLN A 168 -3.84 14.52 -9.24
C GLN A 168 -3.77 16.03 -9.03
N ARG A 169 -2.65 16.55 -8.49
CA ARG A 169 -2.50 17.96 -8.08
C ARG A 169 -3.68 18.42 -7.21
N GLY A 170 -4.06 17.54 -6.29
CA GLY A 170 -5.25 17.68 -5.46
C GLY A 170 -5.15 18.88 -4.53
N VAL A 171 -6.22 19.65 -4.47
CA VAL A 171 -6.45 20.72 -3.50
C VAL A 171 -7.85 20.54 -2.93
N PHE A 172 -8.14 21.05 -1.74
CA PHE A 172 -9.37 20.70 -1.05
C PHE A 172 -10.08 21.92 -0.50
N ILE A 173 -11.39 21.83 -0.42
CA ILE A 173 -12.21 22.74 0.38
C ILE A 173 -12.72 21.94 1.57
N TYR A 174 -12.34 22.32 2.78
CA TYR A 174 -13.08 21.88 3.95
C TYR A 174 -14.43 22.60 3.95
N CYS A 175 -15.52 21.85 4.02
CA CYS A 175 -16.86 22.42 4.13
C CYS A 175 -17.80 21.43 4.85
N ASN A 176 -18.34 21.87 5.99
CA ASN A 176 -19.32 21.12 6.77
C ASN A 176 -20.78 21.38 6.33
N SER A 177 -20.98 21.96 5.15
CA SER A 177 -22.28 22.28 4.55
C SER A 177 -22.28 22.03 3.04
N ILE A 178 -23.37 22.39 2.36
CA ILE A 178 -23.48 22.33 0.90
C ILE A 178 -22.73 23.53 0.32
N LEU A 179 -21.65 23.28 -0.44
CA LEU A 179 -20.80 24.36 -0.94
C LEU A 179 -21.59 25.34 -1.81
N GLU A 180 -22.48 24.85 -2.67
CA GLU A 180 -23.28 25.71 -3.56
C GLU A 180 -24.30 26.59 -2.83
N ASN A 181 -24.67 26.29 -1.58
CA ASN A 181 -25.50 27.18 -0.76
C ASN A 181 -24.71 28.38 -0.22
N ILE A 182 -23.38 28.25 -0.15
CA ILE A 182 -22.45 29.29 0.29
C ILE A 182 -21.97 30.06 -0.94
N TYR A 183 -21.55 29.35 -1.99
CA TYR A 183 -20.90 29.93 -3.15
C TYR A 183 -21.37 29.27 -4.46
N PRO A 184 -22.05 30.01 -5.36
CA PRO A 184 -22.60 29.45 -6.59
C PRO A 184 -21.51 29.32 -7.68
N LEU A 185 -20.94 28.13 -7.81
CA LEU A 185 -19.81 27.85 -8.70
C LEU A 185 -20.15 27.98 -10.19
N ASP A 186 -19.23 28.62 -10.92
CA ASP A 186 -19.24 28.64 -12.38
C ASP A 186 -18.88 27.25 -12.92
N ARG A 187 -19.36 26.91 -14.12
CA ARG A 187 -19.18 25.56 -14.69
C ARG A 187 -19.12 25.55 -16.21
N ILE A 188 -18.37 24.63 -16.77
CA ILE A 188 -18.36 24.26 -18.19
C ILE A 188 -19.15 22.96 -18.34
N ILE A 189 -20.17 22.96 -19.19
CA ILE A 189 -21.06 21.82 -19.43
C ILE A 189 -20.78 21.23 -20.81
N PHE A 190 -20.74 19.90 -20.90
CA PHE A 190 -20.49 19.17 -22.14
C PHE A 190 -21.11 17.77 -22.11
N PRO A 191 -21.39 17.15 -23.28
CA PRO A 191 -21.88 15.79 -23.33
C PRO A 191 -20.79 14.78 -22.90
N ALA A 192 -21.15 13.86 -22.01
CA ALA A 192 -20.30 12.81 -21.50
C ALA A 192 -19.75 11.93 -22.62
N SER A 193 -18.44 11.67 -22.58
CA SER A 193 -17.70 10.84 -23.53
C SER A 193 -16.67 9.97 -22.80
N LYS A 194 -15.79 9.29 -23.53
CA LYS A 194 -14.61 8.64 -22.93
C LYS A 194 -13.67 9.67 -22.30
N TYR A 195 -12.67 9.17 -21.57
CA TYR A 195 -11.58 9.97 -20.99
C TYR A 195 -10.97 10.95 -22.01
N PRO A 196 -10.46 12.10 -21.53
CA PRO A 196 -9.67 12.99 -22.38
C PRO A 196 -8.39 12.26 -22.83
N SER A 197 -7.79 12.76 -23.90
CA SER A 197 -6.50 12.28 -24.42
C SER A 197 -5.35 12.49 -23.42
N PHE A 198 -5.47 13.47 -22.54
CA PHE A 198 -4.53 13.74 -21.46
C PHE A 198 -5.23 14.35 -20.24
N PRO A 199 -4.86 13.96 -18.99
CA PRO A 199 -3.89 12.91 -18.64
C PRO A 199 -4.47 11.50 -18.82
N THR A 200 -3.58 10.51 -18.98
CA THR A 200 -3.98 9.10 -19.05
C THR A 200 -4.33 8.56 -17.65
N SER A 201 -5.05 7.42 -17.62
CA SER A 201 -5.37 6.73 -16.36
C SER A 201 -4.12 6.43 -15.51
N GLU A 202 -2.99 6.07 -16.13
CA GLU A 202 -1.75 5.73 -15.43
C GLU A 202 -1.04 6.96 -14.87
N GLN A 203 -1.29 8.14 -15.43
CA GLN A 203 -0.81 9.41 -14.91
C GLN A 203 -1.65 9.90 -13.73
N ILE A 204 -2.93 9.53 -13.66
CA ILE A 204 -3.84 9.84 -12.54
C ILE A 204 -3.74 8.78 -11.43
N TYR A 205 -3.51 7.53 -11.82
CA TYR A 205 -3.40 6.35 -10.97
C TYR A 205 -2.05 5.68 -11.24
N PRO A 206 -0.95 6.20 -10.64
CA PRO A 206 0.38 5.63 -10.82
C PRO A 206 0.37 4.12 -10.56
N ILE A 207 0.94 3.36 -11.48
CA ILE A 207 1.05 1.89 -11.37
C ILE A 207 2.02 1.52 -10.23
N ASN A 208 3.04 2.34 -10.02
CA ASN A 208 3.98 2.21 -8.91
C ASN A 208 3.41 2.89 -7.67
N LYS A 209 3.65 2.29 -6.51
CA LYS A 209 3.23 2.80 -5.20
C LYS A 209 4.44 3.20 -4.38
N SER A 210 4.31 4.29 -3.65
CA SER A 210 5.31 4.74 -2.70
C SER A 210 5.39 3.82 -1.46
N PRO A 211 6.40 3.99 -0.60
CA PRO A 211 6.42 3.33 0.70
C PRO A 211 5.19 3.62 1.57
N LEU A 212 4.68 4.86 1.56
CA LEU A 212 3.47 5.22 2.31
C LEU A 212 2.24 4.49 1.79
N GLU A 213 2.05 4.48 0.47
CA GLU A 213 0.85 3.88 -0.15
C GLU A 213 0.82 2.36 0.08
N GLN A 214 1.98 1.70 0.09
CA GLN A 214 2.08 0.28 0.45
C GLN A 214 1.66 0.03 1.90
N LEU A 215 2.11 0.88 2.83
CA LEU A 215 1.77 0.75 4.25
C LEU A 215 0.28 1.04 4.52
N LEU A 216 -0.30 2.00 3.79
CA LEU A 216 -1.74 2.27 3.83
C LEU A 216 -2.54 1.11 3.24
N ASP A 217 -2.13 0.55 2.09
CA ASP A 217 -2.77 -0.64 1.53
C ASP A 217 -2.78 -1.82 2.52
N GLN A 218 -1.68 -1.99 3.26
CA GLN A 218 -1.58 -2.96 4.35
C GLN A 218 -2.63 -2.71 5.43
N TYR A 219 -2.73 -1.48 5.95
CA TYR A 219 -3.77 -1.14 6.94
C TYR A 219 -5.18 -1.42 6.41
N PHE A 220 -5.52 -0.92 5.22
CA PHE A 220 -6.87 -1.08 4.68
C PHE A 220 -7.18 -2.54 4.29
N ALA A 221 -6.16 -3.36 4.01
CA ALA A 221 -6.34 -4.80 3.89
C ALA A 221 -6.67 -5.44 5.26
N LEU A 222 -6.00 -5.03 6.34
CA LEU A 222 -6.27 -5.52 7.69
C LEU A 222 -7.63 -5.08 8.23
N GLU A 223 -8.04 -3.84 7.97
CA GLU A 223 -9.36 -3.33 8.35
C GLU A 223 -10.46 -4.20 7.72
N ASN A 224 -10.33 -4.50 6.42
CA ASN A 224 -11.26 -5.39 5.71
C ASN A 224 -11.22 -6.83 6.25
N TYR A 225 -10.05 -7.34 6.61
CA TYR A 225 -9.90 -8.66 7.20
C TYR A 225 -10.55 -8.75 8.60
N SER A 226 -10.34 -7.74 9.43
CA SER A 226 -10.95 -7.64 10.77
C SER A 226 -12.48 -7.62 10.67
N TYR A 227 -13.04 -6.84 9.75
CA TYR A 227 -14.48 -6.86 9.46
C TYR A 227 -14.97 -8.25 9.05
N THR A 228 -14.19 -8.97 8.24
CA THR A 228 -14.53 -10.34 7.83
C THR A 228 -14.47 -11.32 9.00
N ASN A 229 -13.49 -11.17 9.90
CA ASN A 229 -13.39 -11.97 11.12
C ASN A 229 -14.55 -11.71 12.08
N ASP A 230 -14.98 -10.46 12.25
CA ASP A 230 -16.17 -10.14 13.05
C ASP A 230 -17.42 -10.81 12.49
N LEU A 231 -17.56 -10.87 11.16
CA LEU A 231 -18.64 -11.62 10.50
C LEU A 231 -18.51 -13.12 10.73
N LEU A 232 -17.29 -13.67 10.70
CA LEU A 232 -17.04 -15.08 10.99
C LEU A 232 -17.38 -15.42 12.44
N GLU A 233 -16.97 -14.60 13.40
CA GLU A 233 -17.30 -14.79 14.82
C GLU A 233 -18.81 -14.73 15.06
N LYS A 234 -19.51 -13.78 14.43
CA LYS A 234 -20.97 -13.73 14.45
C LYS A 234 -21.58 -15.00 13.85
N TRP A 235 -21.06 -15.46 12.71
CA TRP A 235 -21.52 -16.69 12.08
C TRP A 235 -21.26 -17.93 12.95
N ILE A 236 -20.12 -18.02 13.64
CA ILE A 236 -19.81 -19.10 14.59
C ILE A 236 -20.83 -19.09 15.73
N LYS A 237 -21.09 -17.92 16.33
CA LYS A 237 -22.09 -17.74 17.40
C LYS A 237 -23.49 -18.14 16.93
N ASP A 238 -23.91 -17.67 15.76
CA ASP A 238 -25.21 -17.98 15.17
C ASP A 238 -25.34 -19.46 14.82
N SER A 239 -24.28 -20.08 14.29
CA SER A 239 -24.25 -21.50 13.95
C SER A 239 -24.36 -22.38 15.20
N ASN A 240 -23.62 -22.03 16.25
CA ASN A 240 -23.71 -22.73 17.53
C ASN A 240 -25.12 -22.59 18.15
N SER A 241 -25.76 -21.42 18.05
CA SER A 241 -27.15 -21.24 18.50
C SER A 241 -28.17 -22.06 17.70
N LYS A 242 -27.82 -22.47 16.47
CA LYS A 242 -28.62 -23.36 15.61
C LYS A 242 -28.22 -24.85 15.74
N GLY A 243 -27.34 -25.18 16.68
CA GLY A 243 -26.87 -26.55 16.92
C GLY A 243 -25.81 -27.05 15.93
N ILE A 244 -25.22 -26.18 15.11
CA ILE A 244 -24.07 -26.49 14.25
C ILE A 244 -22.80 -26.24 15.06
N ASN A 245 -22.00 -27.28 15.30
CA ASN A 245 -20.77 -27.16 16.08
C ASN A 245 -19.66 -26.47 15.27
N ALA A 246 -19.47 -25.18 15.51
CA ALA A 246 -18.40 -24.37 14.95
C ALA A 246 -17.47 -23.90 16.10
N VAL A 247 -16.16 -24.16 15.97
CA VAL A 247 -15.18 -23.88 17.03
C VAL A 247 -14.11 -22.92 16.53
N SER A 248 -13.78 -21.91 17.33
CA SER A 248 -12.57 -21.10 17.19
C SER A 248 -11.48 -21.68 18.09
N VAL A 249 -10.26 -21.79 17.58
CA VAL A 249 -9.10 -22.24 18.35
C VAL A 249 -8.21 -21.02 18.59
N HIS A 250 -8.02 -20.69 19.87
CA HIS A 250 -7.01 -19.71 20.28
C HIS A 250 -5.75 -20.48 20.67
N LEU A 251 -4.65 -20.17 20.00
CA LEU A 251 -3.33 -20.69 20.39
C LEU A 251 -2.74 -19.77 21.46
N ASP A 252 -2.22 -20.36 22.52
CA ASP A 252 -1.48 -19.62 23.54
C ASP A 252 -0.27 -18.96 22.88
N SER A 253 -0.11 -17.65 23.12
CA SER A 253 1.02 -16.87 22.63
C SER A 253 1.86 -16.39 23.79
N PHE A 254 3.17 -16.38 23.59
CA PHE A 254 4.12 -15.80 24.54
C PHE A 254 4.20 -14.28 24.33
N PRO A 255 3.98 -13.44 25.35
CA PRO A 255 4.00 -11.98 25.19
C PRO A 255 5.31 -11.43 24.59
N GLU A 256 6.45 -12.05 24.91
CA GLU A 256 7.77 -11.66 24.40
C GLU A 256 8.15 -12.41 23.11
N GLY A 257 7.31 -13.36 22.68
CA GLY A 257 7.55 -14.22 21.52
C GLY A 257 8.48 -15.40 21.76
N TYR A 258 8.67 -15.82 23.02
CA TYR A 258 9.36 -17.04 23.40
C TYR A 258 8.90 -17.57 24.78
N SER A 259 9.05 -18.87 25.02
CA SER A 259 8.81 -19.51 26.32
C SER A 259 10.01 -19.31 27.24
N LYS A 260 9.84 -18.57 28.35
CA LYS A 260 10.89 -18.35 29.35
C LYS A 260 11.38 -19.64 30.00
N GLU A 261 10.50 -20.63 30.08
CA GLU A 261 10.78 -21.94 30.70
C GLU A 261 11.70 -22.80 29.84
N ALA A 262 11.86 -22.49 28.54
CA ALA A 262 12.73 -23.26 27.67
C ALA A 262 14.21 -22.85 27.72
N PHE A 263 14.55 -21.72 28.36
CA PHE A 263 15.88 -21.10 28.28
C PHE A 263 16.60 -21.04 29.64
N ILE A 264 17.92 -21.25 29.62
CA ILE A 264 18.79 -21.19 30.81
C ILE A 264 18.86 -19.77 31.40
N ASN A 265 18.85 -18.73 30.55
CA ASN A 265 18.86 -17.32 30.95
C ASN A 265 18.21 -16.44 29.87
N SER A 266 17.13 -15.76 30.23
CA SER A 266 16.37 -14.91 29.30
C SER A 266 17.02 -13.55 29.00
N VAL A 267 17.94 -13.07 29.84
CA VAL A 267 18.52 -11.72 29.72
C VAL A 267 19.49 -11.59 28.55
N THR A 268 20.04 -12.69 28.03
CA THR A 268 21.07 -12.71 26.97
C THR A 268 20.54 -13.10 25.59
N LEU A 269 19.21 -13.06 25.38
CA LEU A 269 18.60 -13.57 24.16
C LEU A 269 18.76 -12.65 22.93
N THR A 270 19.05 -11.36 23.09
CA THR A 270 19.22 -10.49 21.90
C THR A 270 20.65 -10.56 21.38
N LEU A 271 20.82 -10.82 20.09
CA LEU A 271 22.13 -10.73 19.43
C LEU A 271 22.51 -9.28 19.11
N ASP A 272 23.81 -8.99 19.10
CA ASP A 272 24.35 -7.68 18.70
C ASP A 272 23.93 -7.28 17.27
N SER A 273 23.72 -8.23 16.36
CA SER A 273 23.27 -7.95 15.00
C SER A 273 21.88 -7.29 14.92
N TRP A 274 21.09 -7.35 16.00
CA TRP A 274 19.79 -6.67 16.15
C TRP A 274 19.84 -5.38 16.95
N ASN A 275 21.02 -4.88 17.32
CA ASN A 275 21.12 -3.64 18.07
C ASN A 275 20.60 -2.41 17.27
N SER A 276 20.21 -1.35 17.98
CA SER A 276 19.64 -0.14 17.35
C SER A 276 20.58 0.55 16.36
N THR A 277 21.90 0.40 16.52
CA THR A 277 22.88 0.99 15.60
C THR A 277 22.84 0.28 14.24
N ASN A 278 22.78 -1.05 14.25
CA ASN A 278 22.69 -1.88 13.05
C ASN A 278 21.34 -1.74 12.34
N LEU A 279 20.25 -1.56 13.11
CA LEU A 279 18.90 -1.42 12.56
C LEU A 279 18.55 0.00 12.11
N LYS A 280 19.38 1.01 12.39
CA LYS A 280 19.08 2.42 12.10
C LYS A 280 18.70 2.67 10.64
N ALA A 281 19.41 2.04 9.70
CA ALA A 281 19.14 2.19 8.27
C ALA A 281 17.87 1.45 7.80
N TRP A 282 17.42 0.46 8.57
CA TRP A 282 16.21 -0.32 8.27
C TRP A 282 14.93 0.36 8.78
N ILE A 283 15.03 1.22 9.79
CA ILE A 283 13.88 1.93 10.39
C ILE A 283 13.70 3.33 9.75
N GLY A 284 14.58 3.73 8.84
CA GLY A 284 14.53 5.05 8.22
C GLY A 284 13.38 5.20 7.23
N TYR A 285 12.58 6.26 7.39
CA TYR A 285 11.60 6.69 6.40
C TYR A 285 12.27 7.58 5.34
N SER A 286 12.09 7.25 4.06
CA SER A 286 12.60 8.07 2.96
C SER A 286 11.44 8.80 2.27
N GLU A 287 11.54 10.13 2.21
CA GLU A 287 10.60 10.95 1.44
C GLU A 287 10.92 10.90 -0.06
N GLU A 288 9.88 10.74 -0.85
CA GLU A 288 9.94 10.72 -2.31
C GLU A 288 8.85 11.60 -2.91
N ASN A 289 9.22 12.33 -3.96
CA ASN A 289 8.28 13.09 -4.77
C ASN A 289 7.98 12.32 -6.06
N PHE A 290 6.69 12.13 -6.36
CA PHE A 290 6.24 11.37 -7.53
C PHE A 290 6.91 11.83 -8.85
N HIS A 291 7.04 13.14 -9.05
CA HIS A 291 7.61 13.68 -10.30
C HIS A 291 9.14 13.51 -10.41
N GLN A 292 9.81 13.17 -9.31
CA GLN A 292 11.27 12.99 -9.26
C GLN A 292 11.70 11.52 -9.30
N VAL A 293 10.79 10.59 -8.99
CA VAL A 293 11.11 9.15 -8.94
C VAL A 293 10.98 8.44 -10.27
N SER A 294 10.36 9.03 -11.30
CA SER A 294 10.24 8.39 -12.61
C SER A 294 11.58 7.92 -13.15
N GLY A 295 11.69 6.63 -13.45
CA GLY A 295 12.88 5.98 -13.97
C GLY A 295 12.65 5.28 -15.30
N PRO A 296 13.67 4.56 -15.78
CA PRO A 296 13.65 3.91 -17.09
C PRO A 296 12.78 2.65 -17.10
N VAL A 297 12.45 2.23 -18.33
CA VAL A 297 11.97 0.87 -18.62
C VAL A 297 13.17 0.03 -19.06
N PHE A 298 13.44 -1.08 -18.38
CA PHE A 298 14.53 -1.99 -18.72
C PHE A 298 14.07 -3.10 -19.65
N GLN A 299 14.81 -3.30 -20.73
CA GLN A 299 14.62 -4.45 -21.61
C GLN A 299 15.44 -5.64 -21.11
N ILE A 300 14.76 -6.71 -20.73
CA ILE A 300 15.36 -7.96 -20.25
C ILE A 300 15.06 -9.07 -21.26
N ASN A 301 16.07 -9.88 -21.61
CA ASN A 301 15.88 -11.06 -22.44
C ASN A 301 15.77 -12.31 -21.54
N LEU A 302 14.58 -12.93 -21.51
CA LEU A 302 14.36 -14.23 -20.88
C LEU A 302 14.35 -15.30 -21.97
N LYS A 303 15.40 -16.10 -22.03
CA LYS A 303 15.50 -17.22 -22.97
C LYS A 303 14.34 -18.19 -22.75
N ILE A 304 13.49 -18.38 -23.76
CA ILE A 304 12.22 -19.15 -23.66
C ILE A 304 12.43 -20.60 -23.18
N ASN A 305 13.58 -21.20 -23.47
CA ASN A 305 13.89 -22.60 -23.16
C ASN A 305 14.93 -22.77 -22.05
N ALA A 306 15.24 -21.70 -21.31
CA ALA A 306 16.20 -21.78 -20.20
C ALA A 306 15.56 -22.45 -18.97
N SER A 307 16.38 -23.13 -18.17
CA SER A 307 15.92 -23.65 -16.88
C SER A 307 15.62 -22.50 -15.90
N PRO A 308 14.80 -22.73 -14.85
CA PRO A 308 14.55 -21.73 -13.81
C PRO A 308 15.85 -21.16 -13.20
N GLU A 309 16.87 -21.99 -13.01
CA GLU A 309 18.18 -21.57 -12.46
C GLU A 309 18.95 -20.67 -13.43
N GLU A 310 18.91 -20.97 -14.74
CA GLU A 310 19.49 -20.13 -15.78
C GLU A 310 18.76 -18.79 -15.89
N ILE A 311 17.43 -18.80 -15.78
CA ILE A 311 16.59 -17.60 -15.76
C ILE A 311 16.93 -16.73 -14.54
N GLN A 312 16.97 -17.31 -13.34
CA GLN A 312 17.36 -16.57 -12.14
C GLN A 312 18.76 -15.97 -12.31
N SER A 313 19.72 -16.77 -12.76
CA SER A 313 21.12 -16.34 -12.89
C SER A 313 21.26 -15.20 -13.89
N SER A 314 20.61 -15.31 -15.05
CA SER A 314 20.64 -14.30 -16.11
C SER A 314 19.95 -13.00 -15.69
N PHE A 315 18.77 -13.07 -15.07
CA PHE A 315 18.06 -11.90 -14.55
C PHE A 315 18.87 -11.21 -13.45
N SER A 316 19.35 -11.98 -12.46
CA SER A 316 20.15 -11.46 -11.35
C SER A 316 21.44 -10.79 -11.86
N TYR A 317 22.09 -11.39 -12.86
CA TYR A 317 23.26 -10.79 -13.49
C TYR A 317 22.93 -9.48 -14.19
N ALA A 318 21.87 -9.44 -15.01
CA ALA A 318 21.43 -8.21 -15.68
C ALA A 318 21.15 -7.08 -14.68
N MET A 319 20.45 -7.39 -13.58
CA MET A 319 20.16 -6.44 -12.51
C MET A 319 21.41 -5.93 -11.80
N LYS A 320 22.37 -6.81 -11.49
CA LYS A 320 23.66 -6.40 -10.92
C LYS A 320 24.41 -5.45 -11.85
N GLN A 321 24.33 -5.65 -13.17
CA GLN A 321 24.95 -4.73 -14.14
C GLN A 321 24.26 -3.37 -14.16
N ILE A 322 22.93 -3.34 -14.07
CA ILE A 322 22.16 -2.09 -13.97
C ILE A 322 22.55 -1.31 -12.71
N LEU A 323 22.51 -1.96 -11.55
CA LEU A 323 22.83 -1.34 -10.25
C LEU A 323 24.28 -0.82 -10.20
N ARG A 324 25.23 -1.56 -10.79
CA ARG A 324 26.63 -1.13 -10.88
C ARG A 324 26.85 0.07 -11.80
N ARG A 325 26.06 0.19 -12.88
CA ARG A 325 26.21 1.27 -13.87
C ARG A 325 25.57 2.58 -13.41
N ASP A 326 24.49 2.49 -12.64
CA ASP A 326 23.77 3.66 -12.12
C ASP A 326 23.52 3.52 -10.62
N SER A 327 24.41 4.12 -9.83
CA SER A 327 24.28 4.14 -8.36
C SER A 327 23.03 4.88 -7.86
N THR A 328 22.37 5.68 -8.70
CA THR A 328 21.16 6.44 -8.35
C THR A 328 19.87 5.70 -8.70
N ILE A 329 19.95 4.57 -9.41
CA ILE A 329 18.76 3.89 -9.93
C ILE A 329 17.80 3.46 -8.82
N ARG A 330 18.30 3.14 -7.62
CA ARG A 330 17.48 2.78 -6.44
C ARG A 330 16.60 3.94 -5.95
N GLN A 331 16.90 5.17 -6.36
CA GLN A 331 16.07 6.35 -6.12
C GLN A 331 14.92 6.49 -7.11
N LYS A 332 14.83 5.59 -8.10
CA LYS A 332 13.85 5.64 -9.17
C LYS A 332 12.89 4.46 -9.12
N VAL A 333 11.65 4.69 -9.57
CA VAL A 333 10.73 3.63 -9.96
C VAL A 333 11.11 3.17 -11.36
N VAL A 334 11.14 1.88 -11.60
CA VAL A 334 11.53 1.30 -12.88
C VAL A 334 10.45 0.37 -13.37
N ASP A 335 10.44 0.14 -14.68
CA ASP A 335 9.57 -0.84 -15.31
C ASP A 335 10.36 -1.82 -16.17
N TRP A 336 9.70 -2.86 -16.65
CA TRP A 336 10.32 -3.99 -17.32
C TRP A 336 9.62 -4.30 -18.63
N ASP A 337 10.39 -4.52 -19.68
CA ASP A 337 9.91 -5.10 -20.93
C ASP A 337 10.74 -6.32 -21.28
N PHE A 338 10.07 -7.35 -21.76
CA PHE A 338 10.69 -8.63 -22.08
C PHE A 338 10.76 -8.82 -23.58
N ILE A 339 11.97 -9.01 -24.11
CA ILE A 339 12.20 -9.20 -25.56
C ILE A 339 11.71 -10.59 -25.97
N GLU A 340 12.04 -11.59 -25.16
CA GLU A 340 11.58 -12.97 -25.28
C GLU A 340 10.85 -13.32 -23.99
N PHE A 341 9.69 -13.97 -24.12
CA PHE A 341 8.86 -14.36 -22.99
C PHE A 341 8.04 -15.62 -23.31
N PRO A 342 7.96 -16.62 -22.42
CA PRO A 342 7.16 -17.81 -22.70
C PRO A 342 5.67 -17.46 -22.76
N THR A 343 5.00 -17.82 -23.86
CA THR A 343 3.60 -17.45 -24.15
C THR A 343 2.57 -18.08 -23.20
N SER A 344 2.96 -19.10 -22.43
CA SER A 344 2.12 -19.74 -21.41
C SER A 344 1.88 -18.87 -20.17
N PHE A 345 2.60 -17.77 -20.02
CA PHE A 345 2.50 -16.88 -18.87
C PHE A 345 2.09 -15.46 -19.29
N SER A 346 1.56 -14.70 -18.34
CA SER A 346 1.25 -13.28 -18.55
C SER A 346 2.45 -12.41 -18.20
N GLN A 347 2.96 -11.69 -19.19
CA GLN A 347 4.04 -10.71 -19.00
C GLN A 347 3.62 -9.60 -18.03
N GLU A 348 2.37 -9.14 -18.09
CA GLU A 348 1.87 -8.08 -17.21
C GLU A 348 1.80 -8.53 -15.75
N ILE A 349 1.48 -9.80 -15.47
CA ILE A 349 1.54 -10.33 -14.11
C ILE A 349 2.98 -10.28 -13.60
N LEU A 350 3.96 -10.79 -14.35
CA LEU A 350 5.36 -10.74 -13.92
C LEU A 350 5.86 -9.29 -13.72
N LYS A 351 5.55 -8.37 -14.65
CA LYS A 351 5.89 -6.94 -14.52
C LYS A 351 5.33 -6.36 -13.23
N SER A 352 4.07 -6.64 -12.92
CA SER A 352 3.44 -6.17 -11.67
C SER A 352 4.16 -6.67 -10.43
N LYS A 353 4.57 -7.95 -10.39
CA LYS A 353 5.27 -8.54 -9.24
C LYS A 353 6.71 -8.02 -9.11
N LEU A 354 7.40 -7.78 -10.23
CA LEU A 354 8.73 -7.19 -10.22
C LEU A 354 8.71 -5.74 -9.74
N ARG A 355 7.73 -4.93 -10.17
CA ARG A 355 7.53 -3.56 -9.64
C ARG A 355 7.30 -3.58 -8.14
N LEU A 356 6.51 -4.53 -7.67
CA LEU A 356 6.19 -4.72 -6.26
C LEU A 356 7.45 -5.02 -5.42
N ILE A 357 8.27 -5.99 -5.82
CA ILE A 357 9.57 -6.26 -5.17
C ILE A 357 10.52 -5.07 -5.27
N TRP A 358 10.67 -4.46 -6.46
CA TRP A 358 11.55 -3.32 -6.66
C TRP A 358 11.20 -2.16 -5.72
N ASN A 359 9.94 -1.76 -5.69
CA ASN A 359 9.49 -0.64 -4.87
C ASN A 359 9.60 -0.95 -3.37
N GLY A 360 9.33 -2.19 -2.95
CA GLY A 360 9.46 -2.60 -1.55
C GLY A 360 10.91 -2.70 -1.06
N MET A 361 11.86 -3.07 -1.93
CA MET A 361 13.25 -3.33 -1.53
C MET A 361 14.23 -2.20 -1.85
N ARG A 362 14.01 -1.39 -2.89
CA ARG A 362 15.05 -0.46 -3.42
C ARG A 362 15.52 0.58 -2.40
N ARG A 363 14.66 0.98 -1.46
CA ARG A 363 14.98 1.95 -0.40
C ARG A 363 15.48 1.32 0.90
N LEU A 364 15.25 0.03 1.09
CA LEU A 364 15.75 -0.71 2.24
C LEU A 364 17.24 -1.03 2.03
N PRO A 365 18.04 -1.16 3.10
CA PRO A 365 19.48 -1.37 3.01
C PRO A 365 19.87 -2.82 2.66
N TYR A 366 19.07 -3.50 1.84
CA TYR A 366 19.51 -4.69 1.11
C TYR A 366 20.69 -4.35 0.23
N ASP A 367 21.66 -5.26 0.14
CA ASP A 367 22.73 -5.11 -0.84
C ASP A 367 22.21 -5.33 -2.28
N ASP A 368 22.96 -4.86 -3.27
CA ASP A 368 22.57 -4.97 -4.67
C ASP A 368 22.46 -6.42 -5.15
N SER A 369 23.17 -7.35 -4.52
CA SER A 369 23.07 -8.78 -4.83
C SER A 369 21.81 -9.40 -4.26
N GLU A 370 21.41 -9.04 -3.04
CA GLU A 370 20.16 -9.46 -2.41
C GLU A 370 18.96 -9.01 -3.23
N LEU A 371 18.90 -7.72 -3.61
CA LEU A 371 17.83 -7.18 -4.47
C LEU A 371 17.78 -7.89 -5.84
N ALA A 372 18.92 -8.03 -6.51
CA ALA A 372 18.99 -8.68 -7.82
C ALA A 372 18.60 -10.16 -7.75
N ASN A 373 19.06 -10.88 -6.73
CA ASN A 373 18.73 -12.28 -6.52
C ASN A 373 17.24 -12.46 -6.18
N SER A 374 16.62 -11.51 -5.46
CA SER A 374 15.19 -11.53 -5.17
C SER A 374 14.34 -11.45 -6.44
N LEU A 375 14.65 -10.49 -7.32
CA LEU A 375 13.97 -10.34 -8.61
C LEU A 375 14.19 -11.56 -9.53
N GLY A 376 15.41 -12.11 -9.52
CA GLY A 376 15.74 -13.32 -10.26
C GLY A 376 14.99 -14.55 -9.76
N ALA A 377 14.94 -14.75 -8.44
CA ALA A 377 14.19 -15.84 -7.80
C ALA A 377 12.69 -15.74 -8.08
N LEU A 378 12.12 -14.53 -8.01
CA LEU A 378 10.72 -14.27 -8.39
C LEU A 378 10.46 -14.75 -9.82
N THR A 379 11.32 -14.36 -10.75
CA THR A 379 11.16 -14.67 -12.19
C THR A 379 11.24 -16.18 -12.43
N ALA A 380 12.19 -16.86 -11.78
CA ALA A 380 12.35 -18.31 -11.88
C ALA A 380 11.15 -19.09 -11.31
N LEU A 381 10.67 -18.72 -10.12
CA LEU A 381 9.49 -19.33 -9.51
C LEU A 381 8.24 -19.11 -10.38
N PHE A 382 8.04 -17.88 -10.88
CA PHE A 382 6.91 -17.54 -11.73
C PHE A 382 6.88 -18.40 -13.01
N ILE A 383 8.02 -18.55 -13.69
CA ILE A 383 8.14 -19.35 -14.92
C ILE A 383 8.06 -20.85 -14.63
N SER A 384 8.38 -21.28 -13.41
CA SER A 384 8.11 -22.65 -12.94
C SER A 384 6.63 -22.91 -12.68
N GLY A 385 5.77 -21.89 -12.82
CA GLY A 385 4.33 -21.98 -12.61
C GLY A 385 3.90 -21.78 -11.16
N PHE A 386 4.78 -21.32 -10.27
CA PHE A 386 4.45 -21.03 -8.88
C PHE A 386 3.44 -19.87 -8.78
N LYS A 387 2.30 -20.12 -8.13
CA LYS A 387 1.20 -19.14 -7.98
C LYS A 387 0.25 -19.50 -6.83
N SER A 388 -0.56 -18.53 -6.41
CA SER A 388 -1.52 -18.62 -5.31
C SER A 388 -2.56 -19.72 -5.44
N GLU A 389 -3.00 -20.06 -6.67
CA GLU A 389 -4.09 -21.02 -6.89
C GLU A 389 -3.65 -22.49 -6.77
N LEU A 390 -2.36 -22.75 -6.65
CA LEU A 390 -1.84 -24.11 -6.48
C LEU A 390 -2.17 -24.65 -5.09
N SER A 391 -2.29 -25.99 -4.99
CA SER A 391 -2.34 -26.65 -3.69
C SER A 391 -1.04 -26.43 -2.93
N TYR A 392 -1.14 -26.47 -1.60
CA TYR A 392 0.02 -26.32 -0.71
C TYR A 392 1.16 -27.29 -1.06
N ASP A 393 0.86 -28.56 -1.30
CA ASP A 393 1.87 -29.58 -1.66
C ASP A 393 2.57 -29.25 -2.97
N MET A 394 1.85 -28.68 -3.95
CA MET A 394 2.45 -28.29 -5.23
C MET A 394 3.33 -27.05 -5.08
N GLN A 395 2.93 -26.07 -4.25
CA GLN A 395 3.76 -24.92 -3.93
C GLN A 395 5.07 -25.36 -3.26
N MET A 396 4.97 -26.21 -2.24
CA MET A 396 6.13 -26.78 -1.53
C MET A 396 7.06 -27.54 -2.49
N LYS A 397 6.50 -28.35 -3.39
CA LYS A 397 7.29 -29.08 -4.40
C LYS A 397 8.04 -28.14 -5.33
N LEU A 398 7.35 -27.18 -5.96
CA LEU A 398 7.97 -26.24 -6.90
C LEU A 398 9.05 -25.37 -6.23
N PHE A 399 8.81 -24.97 -4.97
CA PHE A 399 9.82 -24.25 -4.20
C PHE A 399 11.01 -25.17 -3.87
N ALA A 400 10.76 -26.41 -3.46
CA ALA A 400 11.80 -27.36 -3.10
C ALA A 400 12.66 -27.82 -4.28
N ASP A 401 12.08 -27.92 -5.47
CA ASP A 401 12.82 -28.19 -6.71
C ASP A 401 13.88 -27.10 -6.98
N HIS A 402 13.67 -25.88 -6.46
CA HIS A 402 14.55 -24.72 -6.70
C HIS A 402 15.45 -24.36 -5.51
N PHE A 403 14.97 -24.49 -4.27
CA PHE A 403 15.68 -24.10 -3.04
C PHE A 403 16.00 -25.27 -2.10
N GLY A 404 15.57 -26.48 -2.42
CA GLY A 404 15.72 -27.65 -1.56
C GLY A 404 14.59 -27.79 -0.53
N GLU A 405 14.72 -28.79 0.34
CA GLU A 405 13.72 -29.12 1.36
C GLU A 405 13.32 -27.88 2.18
N CYS A 406 12.02 -27.67 2.35
CA CYS A 406 11.46 -26.42 2.84
C CYS A 406 10.29 -26.61 3.80
N MET A 407 9.87 -25.50 4.40
CA MET A 407 8.67 -25.39 5.23
C MET A 407 7.94 -24.07 4.98
N ARG A 408 6.64 -24.05 5.32
CA ARG A 408 5.90 -22.79 5.43
C ARG A 408 6.28 -22.06 6.70
N VAL A 409 6.45 -20.75 6.56
CA VAL A 409 6.62 -19.81 7.66
C VAL A 409 5.52 -18.76 7.60
N GLU A 410 5.03 -18.34 8.76
CA GLU A 410 4.16 -17.18 8.92
C GLU A 410 4.89 -16.15 9.77
N PHE A 411 4.67 -14.88 9.46
CA PHE A 411 5.35 -13.79 10.11
C PHE A 411 4.46 -12.56 10.12
N GLY A 412 4.63 -11.74 11.15
CA GLY A 412 3.77 -10.60 11.38
C GLY A 412 4.51 -9.42 11.96
N HIS A 413 3.89 -8.26 11.79
CA HIS A 413 4.31 -6.99 12.35
C HIS A 413 3.53 -6.68 13.62
N GLN A 414 4.00 -5.71 14.40
CA GLN A 414 3.33 -5.28 15.65
C GLN A 414 1.95 -4.63 15.43
N ASP A 415 1.63 -4.25 14.19
CA ASP A 415 0.35 -3.65 13.83
C ASP A 415 -0.76 -4.68 13.58
N GLY A 416 -0.42 -5.98 13.64
CA GLY A 416 -1.34 -7.09 13.38
C GLY A 416 -1.31 -7.57 11.92
N SER A 417 -0.55 -6.93 11.03
CA SER A 417 -0.31 -7.48 9.70
C SER A 417 0.44 -8.80 9.79
N SER A 418 0.06 -9.74 8.94
CA SER A 418 0.76 -11.00 8.79
C SER A 418 0.80 -11.42 7.33
N ALA A 419 1.88 -12.10 6.97
CA ALA A 419 2.06 -12.74 5.70
C ALA A 419 2.65 -14.14 5.92
N ARG A 420 2.71 -14.91 4.85
CA ARG A 420 3.32 -16.25 4.89
C ARG A 420 4.48 -16.30 3.91
N GLY A 421 5.19 -17.40 3.88
CA GLY A 421 6.27 -17.61 2.94
C GLY A 421 6.71 -19.06 2.98
N LEU A 422 7.69 -19.37 2.15
CA LEU A 422 8.39 -20.65 2.17
C LEU A 422 9.86 -20.38 2.42
N ALA A 423 10.47 -21.18 3.28
CA ALA A 423 11.88 -21.10 3.61
C ALA A 423 12.51 -22.50 3.50
N SER A 424 13.67 -22.58 2.88
CA SER A 424 14.47 -23.81 2.87
C SER A 424 15.04 -24.07 4.27
N PHE A 425 15.11 -25.34 4.66
CA PHE A 425 15.75 -25.70 5.94
C PHE A 425 17.24 -25.32 5.96
N GLU A 426 17.92 -25.34 4.80
CA GLU A 426 19.31 -24.90 4.69
C GLU A 426 19.45 -23.42 5.08
N SER A 427 18.65 -22.53 4.48
CA SER A 427 18.72 -21.10 4.77
C SER A 427 18.26 -20.78 6.19
N LEU A 428 17.25 -21.50 6.73
CA LEU A 428 16.85 -21.38 8.13
C LEU A 428 17.99 -21.75 9.09
N ARG A 429 18.67 -22.89 8.86
CA ARG A 429 19.84 -23.31 9.67
C ARG A 429 20.97 -22.30 9.58
N LYS A 430 21.21 -21.73 8.39
CA LYS A 430 22.25 -20.74 8.18
C LYS A 430 21.96 -19.42 8.91
N ALA A 431 20.69 -19.01 8.95
CA ALA A 431 20.26 -17.82 9.68
C ALA A 431 20.19 -18.03 11.19
N LEU A 432 19.98 -19.27 11.66
CA LEU A 432 19.88 -19.58 13.09
C LEU A 432 21.17 -19.17 13.81
N ARG A 433 21.01 -18.51 14.97
CA ARG A 433 22.15 -18.16 15.81
C ARG A 433 22.93 -19.42 16.23
N LYS A 434 24.26 -19.32 16.22
CA LYS A 434 25.17 -20.47 16.42
C LYS A 434 25.14 -21.05 17.84
N ASP A 435 24.74 -20.25 18.81
CA ASP A 435 24.67 -20.56 20.23
C ASP A 435 23.27 -21.02 20.68
N MET A 436 22.31 -21.23 19.76
CA MET A 436 20.92 -21.56 20.12
C MET A 436 20.82 -22.78 21.05
N THR A 437 21.54 -23.86 20.74
CA THR A 437 21.54 -25.10 21.55
C THR A 437 22.09 -24.88 22.96
N ASP A 438 22.98 -23.90 23.15
CA ASP A 438 23.56 -23.57 24.45
C ASP A 438 22.66 -22.69 25.31
N LEU A 439 21.66 -22.03 24.70
CA LEU A 439 20.70 -21.18 25.40
C LEU A 439 19.51 -21.96 25.97
N LEU A 440 19.22 -23.14 25.40
CA LEU A 440 18.10 -23.99 25.80
C LEU A 440 18.44 -24.88 27.00
N LEU A 441 17.44 -25.16 27.85
CA LEU A 441 17.58 -26.17 28.90
C LEU A 441 17.85 -27.56 28.29
N PRO A 442 18.50 -28.48 29.02
CA PRO A 442 18.89 -29.80 28.52
C PRO A 442 17.76 -30.58 27.81
N GLU A 443 16.54 -30.52 28.33
CA GLU A 443 15.36 -31.19 27.76
C GLU A 443 14.90 -30.63 26.40
N TYR A 444 15.29 -29.39 26.07
CA TYR A 444 14.93 -28.72 24.81
C TYR A 444 16.07 -28.72 23.79
N LYS A 445 17.27 -29.23 24.10
CA LYS A 445 18.42 -29.12 23.19
C LYS A 445 18.23 -29.81 21.85
N GLU A 446 17.54 -30.95 21.82
CA GLU A 446 17.35 -31.71 20.59
C GLU A 446 16.44 -30.99 19.57
N ILE A 447 15.55 -30.11 20.04
CA ILE A 447 14.59 -29.41 19.17
C ILE A 447 15.25 -28.37 18.26
N THR A 448 16.52 -28.01 18.49
CA THR A 448 17.23 -27.05 17.63
C THR A 448 17.40 -27.54 16.20
N ASN A 449 17.28 -28.84 15.98
CA ASN A 449 17.33 -29.45 14.66
C ASN A 449 15.95 -29.52 13.97
N GLU A 450 14.87 -29.32 14.73
CA GLU A 450 13.48 -29.46 14.31
C GLU A 450 12.77 -28.10 14.34
N PHE A 451 12.86 -27.32 13.25
CA PHE A 451 12.30 -25.96 13.19
C PHE A 451 10.82 -25.87 13.56
N SER A 452 10.03 -26.89 13.21
CA SER A 452 8.63 -26.96 13.62
C SER A 452 8.48 -26.95 15.14
N GLU A 453 9.31 -27.69 15.87
CA GLU A 453 9.27 -27.72 17.33
C GLU A 453 9.88 -26.45 17.94
N LEU A 454 11.01 -25.98 17.38
CA LEU A 454 11.67 -24.76 17.82
C LEU A 454 10.75 -23.53 17.71
N PHE A 455 10.02 -23.38 16.60
CA PHE A 455 9.03 -22.31 16.45
C PHE A 455 7.86 -22.41 17.44
N GLY A 456 7.67 -23.57 18.08
CA GLY A 456 6.70 -23.75 19.17
C GLY A 456 7.13 -23.11 20.49
N ILE A 457 8.42 -22.81 20.66
CA ILE A 457 8.95 -22.20 21.89
C ILE A 457 9.59 -20.82 21.67
N ILE A 458 9.91 -20.45 20.43
CA ILE A 458 10.48 -19.14 20.08
C ILE A 458 10.05 -18.76 18.66
N TYR A 459 9.42 -17.60 18.51
CA TYR A 459 8.99 -17.08 17.21
C TYR A 459 9.29 -15.58 17.05
N ASN A 460 9.96 -14.96 18.01
CA ASN A 460 10.51 -13.62 17.83
C ASN A 460 11.85 -13.72 17.08
N PRO A 461 11.97 -13.20 15.84
CA PRO A 461 13.17 -13.38 15.02
C PRO A 461 14.42 -12.77 15.67
N LYS A 462 14.26 -11.73 16.51
CA LYS A 462 15.36 -11.04 17.22
C LYS A 462 16.12 -11.93 18.19
N PHE A 463 15.47 -12.97 18.68
CA PHE A 463 16.05 -13.91 19.64
C PHE A 463 16.59 -15.18 18.96
N MET A 464 16.17 -15.43 17.72
CA MET A 464 16.40 -16.69 17.02
C MET A 464 17.48 -16.61 15.94
N PHE A 465 17.49 -15.55 15.15
CA PHE A 465 18.32 -15.47 13.95
C PHE A 465 19.42 -14.41 14.07
N ASP A 466 20.55 -14.66 13.43
CA ASP A 466 21.48 -13.58 13.10
C ASP A 466 20.85 -12.67 12.04
N PHE A 467 20.79 -11.37 12.30
CA PHE A 467 20.06 -10.45 11.43
C PHE A 467 20.61 -10.42 9.99
N SER A 468 21.93 -10.49 9.79
CA SER A 468 22.52 -10.43 8.44
C SER A 468 22.26 -11.68 7.61
N GLU A 469 22.23 -12.85 8.23
CA GLU A 469 21.85 -14.08 7.52
C GLU A 469 20.33 -14.17 7.34
N PHE A 470 19.56 -13.63 8.29
CA PHE A 470 18.11 -13.54 8.17
C PHE A 470 17.66 -12.63 7.02
N THR A 471 18.30 -11.49 6.81
CA THR A 471 18.00 -10.59 5.66
C THR A 471 18.24 -11.30 4.33
N LYS A 472 19.29 -12.12 4.22
CA LYS A 472 19.59 -12.90 3.01
C LYS A 472 18.52 -13.95 2.73
N LEU A 473 18.10 -14.70 3.75
CA LEU A 473 16.96 -15.64 3.64
C LEU A 473 15.70 -14.88 3.21
N PHE A 474 15.43 -13.74 3.84
CA PHE A 474 14.23 -12.96 3.59
C PHE A 474 14.18 -12.42 2.14
N ALA A 475 15.29 -11.85 1.66
CA ALA A 475 15.42 -11.36 0.29
C ALA A 475 15.34 -12.48 -0.75
N ARG A 476 16.03 -13.60 -0.52
CA ARG A 476 16.18 -14.66 -1.50
C ARG A 476 14.95 -15.56 -1.62
N GLU A 477 14.28 -15.84 -0.52
CA GLU A 477 13.24 -16.88 -0.46
C GLU A 477 11.88 -16.32 -0.08
N ILE A 478 11.81 -15.48 0.97
CA ILE A 478 10.53 -15.03 1.53
C ILE A 478 9.85 -13.97 0.64
N ILE A 479 10.56 -12.91 0.26
CA ILE A 479 9.98 -11.81 -0.55
C ILE A 479 9.47 -12.30 -1.92
N PRO A 480 10.21 -13.11 -2.70
CA PRO A 480 9.73 -13.63 -3.98
C PRO A 480 8.44 -14.45 -3.85
N VAL A 481 8.38 -15.33 -2.84
CA VAL A 481 7.20 -16.14 -2.57
C VAL A 481 6.03 -15.25 -2.17
N GLN A 482 6.24 -14.26 -1.31
CA GLN A 482 5.19 -13.31 -0.94
C GLN A 482 4.59 -12.61 -2.14
N ALA A 483 5.42 -12.11 -3.05
CA ALA A 483 4.95 -11.44 -4.25
C ALA A 483 4.09 -12.35 -5.14
N LEU A 484 4.40 -13.65 -5.21
CA LEU A 484 3.62 -14.61 -6.02
C LEU A 484 2.34 -15.11 -5.34
N LEU A 485 2.32 -15.16 -4.02
CA LEU A 485 1.16 -15.66 -3.26
C LEU A 485 0.14 -14.56 -2.91
N TRP A 486 0.57 -13.30 -2.80
CA TRP A 486 -0.30 -12.20 -2.42
C TRP A 486 -0.22 -11.00 -3.36
N ASP A 487 -1.36 -10.34 -3.51
CA ASP A 487 -1.50 -9.13 -4.31
C ASP A 487 -1.47 -7.84 -3.48
N LYS A 488 -1.57 -7.92 -2.14
CA LYS A 488 -1.87 -6.74 -1.31
C LYS A 488 -0.96 -6.54 -0.11
N LEU A 489 -0.62 -7.59 0.63
CA LEU A 489 0.19 -7.48 1.85
C LEU A 489 1.51 -8.20 1.66
N ILE A 490 2.60 -7.43 1.65
CA ILE A 490 3.96 -7.96 1.58
C ILE A 490 4.82 -7.18 2.57
N LEU A 491 5.41 -7.90 3.50
CA LEU A 491 6.35 -7.34 4.46
C LEU A 491 7.75 -7.46 3.85
N TYR A 492 8.37 -6.31 3.56
CA TYR A 492 9.71 -6.25 2.95
C TYR A 492 10.82 -6.03 3.96
N ASN A 493 10.49 -5.53 5.16
CA ASN A 493 11.46 -5.10 6.15
C ASN A 493 11.57 -6.11 7.29
N PRO A 494 12.59 -7.00 7.29
CA PRO A 494 12.77 -8.01 8.32
C PRO A 494 13.05 -7.39 9.71
N ALA A 495 13.53 -6.15 9.78
CA ALA A 495 13.79 -5.46 11.06
C ALA A 495 12.50 -5.13 11.83
N GLN A 496 11.39 -5.01 11.12
CA GLN A 496 10.08 -4.64 11.66
C GLN A 496 9.23 -5.86 12.05
N LEU A 497 9.68 -7.08 11.77
CA LEU A 497 8.94 -8.30 12.15
C LEU A 497 8.90 -8.46 13.67
N ALA A 498 7.70 -8.71 14.18
CA ALA A 498 7.44 -9.07 15.57
C ALA A 498 7.45 -10.59 15.75
N THR A 499 6.96 -11.31 14.74
CA THR A 499 6.87 -12.78 14.74
C THR A 499 7.40 -13.34 13.43
N PHE A 500 8.00 -14.53 13.49
CA PHE A 500 8.43 -15.33 12.37
C PHE A 500 8.50 -16.80 12.81
N GLY A 501 7.79 -17.67 12.10
CA GLY A 501 7.79 -19.09 12.40
C GLY A 501 6.44 -19.74 12.10
N LYS A 502 5.81 -20.30 13.14
CA LYS A 502 4.62 -21.13 12.97
C LYS A 502 3.36 -20.31 12.58
N PRO A 503 2.50 -20.89 11.71
CA PRO A 503 1.13 -20.46 11.44
C PRO A 503 0.24 -20.21 12.66
#